data_AF-A0A498NJ58-F1
#
_entry.id   AF-A0A498NJ58-F1
#
_cell.length_a   1.000
_cell.length_b   1.000
_cell.length_c   1.000
_cell.angle_alpha   90.00
_cell.angle_beta   90.00
_cell.angle_gamma   90.00
#
_symmetry.space_group_name_H-M   'P 1'
#
loop_
_entity.id
_entity.type
_entity.pdbx_description
1 polymer ?
#
loop_
_entity_poly.entity_id
_entity_poly.type
_entity_poly.pdbx_seq_one_letter_code
_entity_poly.pdbx_strand_id
1 'polypeptide(L)'
;MGDMTNSDFYTKNQRNDSNHAGGFGCSLMELRSLMELRGTEAVVKIQEDYGGVEGLCQRLKTSPTEGLDGVATDLDKRKEVFGRNLIPPKKPKTFLHLVWEALQDVTLIILEIAALISLGLSFYQPPGEGSESCGTANAGAEDEGESEAGWIEGAAILLSVVCVVLVTAFNDWSKEKQFRGLQSRIEQEQKFQVVRGGQVIQLPVADILVGDIAQIKYGDLLPADGVLIQGNDLKIDESSLTGESDHVRKSADKDPMLLSGTHVMEGSGRMVVTAVGVNSQTGIIFTLLGAGGEEEEKKEKKGQALEDGHQLAGKMQDGNMENNQTKVKKQDGAAAMEMQPLKSAEGGEADDKEKKKASVSKKEKSVLQGKLTKLAVQIGKAGLVMSAITVIILVLYFAIDNFVLQKRPWLPECTPIYIQYFVKFFIIGVTVLVVAVPEGLPLAVTISLAYSVKSYSTMS
;
A
#
# COMPACT_ATOMS: atom_id res chain seq x y z
N MET A 1 0.59 -55.05 -4.27
CA MET A 1 -0.22 -53.82 -4.37
C MET A 1 0.58 -52.71 -3.73
N GLY A 2 1.38 -51.99 -4.54
CA GLY A 2 2.21 -50.87 -4.08
C GLY A 2 1.54 -49.55 -4.44
N ASP A 3 1.55 -48.62 -3.49
CA ASP A 3 1.07 -47.25 -3.63
C ASP A 3 1.73 -46.54 -4.82
N MET A 4 0.92 -46.12 -5.80
CA MET A 4 1.31 -45.15 -6.81
C MET A 4 1.01 -43.75 -6.28
N THR A 5 2.07 -43.00 -6.00
CA THR A 5 2.00 -41.57 -5.68
C THR A 5 1.59 -40.78 -6.92
N ASN A 6 0.70 -39.80 -6.73
CA ASN A 6 0.12 -38.89 -7.74
C ASN A 6 1.13 -38.05 -8.57
N SER A 7 2.44 -38.23 -8.35
CA SER A 7 3.53 -37.58 -9.09
C SER A 7 3.69 -38.11 -10.51
N ASP A 8 3.33 -39.37 -10.76
CA ASP A 8 3.65 -40.04 -12.03
C ASP A 8 2.61 -39.78 -13.14
N PHE A 9 1.49 -39.14 -12.81
CA PHE A 9 0.46 -38.78 -13.79
C PHE A 9 0.82 -37.51 -14.58
N TYR A 10 1.76 -36.70 -14.10
CA TYR A 10 2.23 -35.50 -14.80
C TYR A 10 3.46 -35.76 -15.69
N THR A 11 4.20 -36.85 -15.47
CA THR A 11 5.50 -37.09 -16.13
C THR A 11 5.41 -37.89 -17.43
N LYS A 12 4.22 -38.34 -17.84
CA LYS A 12 4.07 -39.26 -18.98
C LYS A 12 3.32 -38.73 -20.20
N ASN A 13 2.83 -37.49 -20.15
CA ASN A 13 2.18 -36.83 -21.30
C ASN A 13 3.04 -35.78 -22.01
N GLN A 14 4.34 -35.71 -21.69
CA GLN A 14 5.25 -34.69 -22.24
C GLN A 14 6.20 -35.24 -23.33
N ARG A 15 5.77 -36.29 -24.03
CA ARG A 15 6.39 -36.69 -25.29
C ARG A 15 5.39 -36.38 -26.40
N ASN A 16 5.72 -35.34 -27.17
CA ASN A 16 5.36 -35.15 -28.57
C ASN A 16 4.32 -34.09 -29.01
N ASP A 17 3.87 -33.17 -28.16
CA ASP A 17 3.17 -31.97 -28.67
C ASP A 17 4.08 -30.75 -28.68
N SER A 18 4.69 -30.52 -29.84
CA SER A 18 5.42 -29.32 -30.22
C SER A 18 4.44 -28.14 -30.34
N ASN A 19 4.02 -27.61 -29.19
CA ASN A 19 3.27 -26.35 -29.10
C ASN A 19 4.20 -25.16 -29.39
N HIS A 20 4.67 -25.05 -30.64
CA HIS A 20 5.40 -23.90 -31.14
C HIS A 20 4.47 -22.67 -31.16
N ALA A 21 4.44 -21.93 -30.05
CA ALA A 21 3.59 -20.77 -29.90
C ALA A 21 4.01 -19.65 -30.88
N GLY A 22 3.08 -19.22 -31.74
CA GLY A 22 3.23 -18.03 -32.57
C GLY A 22 4.35 -18.07 -33.62
N GLY A 23 4.82 -19.26 -34.00
CA GLY A 23 5.89 -19.42 -34.99
C GLY A 23 7.31 -19.26 -34.43
N PHE A 24 7.47 -19.27 -33.11
CA PHE A 24 8.78 -19.37 -32.43
C PHE A 24 9.06 -20.82 -32.02
N GLY A 25 10.34 -21.17 -31.88
CA GLY A 25 10.77 -22.52 -31.50
C GLY A 25 10.62 -22.83 -30.01
N CYS A 26 10.16 -21.88 -29.18
CA CYS A 26 10.00 -22.02 -27.73
C CYS A 26 8.60 -21.58 -27.31
N SER A 27 8.03 -22.23 -26.28
CA SER A 27 6.79 -21.77 -25.65
C SER A 27 7.06 -20.86 -24.44
N LEU A 28 6.08 -20.03 -24.07
CA LEU A 28 6.18 -19.18 -22.87
C LEU A 28 6.33 -19.99 -21.58
N MET A 29 5.68 -21.15 -21.47
CA MET A 29 5.78 -22.02 -20.31
C MET A 29 7.18 -22.66 -20.21
N GLU A 30 7.76 -23.07 -21.34
CA GLU A 30 9.14 -23.57 -21.37
C GLU A 30 10.12 -22.54 -20.85
N LEU A 31 10.07 -21.29 -21.36
CA LEU A 31 10.96 -20.21 -20.94
C LEU A 31 10.78 -19.85 -19.46
N ARG A 32 9.55 -19.88 -18.96
CA ARG A 32 9.27 -19.68 -17.53
C ARG A 32 9.89 -20.79 -16.67
N SER A 33 9.70 -22.05 -17.06
CA SER A 33 10.28 -23.20 -16.35
C SER A 33 11.82 -23.21 -16.40
N LEU A 34 12.40 -22.66 -17.46
CA LEU A 34 13.84 -22.51 -17.59
C LEU A 34 14.38 -21.53 -16.54
N MET A 35 13.65 -20.44 -16.28
CA MET A 35 14.04 -19.43 -15.30
C MET A 35 13.91 -19.85 -13.83
N GLU A 36 13.28 -20.99 -13.56
CA GLU A 36 13.20 -21.58 -12.21
C GLU A 36 14.48 -22.35 -11.85
N LEU A 37 15.26 -22.79 -12.84
CA LEU A 37 16.51 -23.50 -12.61
C LEU A 37 17.65 -22.57 -12.20
N ARG A 38 18.66 -23.16 -11.53
CA ARG A 38 19.85 -22.47 -11.04
C ARG A 38 21.11 -23.29 -11.27
N GLY A 39 22.25 -22.60 -11.40
CA GLY A 39 23.56 -23.24 -11.43
C GLY A 39 23.69 -24.27 -12.54
N THR A 40 24.31 -25.41 -12.21
CA THR A 40 24.66 -26.46 -13.19
C THR A 40 23.44 -27.15 -13.80
N GLU A 41 22.31 -27.21 -13.07
CA GLU A 41 21.07 -27.77 -13.60
C GLU A 41 20.55 -26.97 -14.79
N ALA A 42 20.65 -25.64 -14.72
CA ALA A 42 20.27 -24.77 -15.82
C ALA A 42 21.17 -25.00 -17.05
N VAL A 43 22.48 -25.16 -16.84
CA VAL A 43 23.45 -25.43 -17.93
C VAL A 43 23.08 -26.73 -18.66
N VAL A 44 22.82 -27.80 -17.91
CA VAL A 44 22.43 -29.10 -18.49
C VAL A 44 21.13 -28.97 -19.27
N LYS A 45 20.11 -28.33 -18.70
CA LYS A 45 18.82 -28.16 -19.38
C LYS A 45 18.96 -27.34 -20.67
N ILE A 46 19.75 -26.26 -20.66
CA ILE A 46 20.00 -25.44 -21.85
C ILE A 46 20.70 -26.27 -22.93
N GLN A 47 21.64 -27.13 -22.54
CA GLN A 47 22.36 -27.99 -23.47
C GLN A 47 21.48 -29.09 -24.06
N GLU A 48 20.66 -29.75 -23.25
CA GLU A 48 19.77 -30.84 -23.68
C GLU A 48 18.59 -30.35 -24.51
N ASP A 49 17.86 -29.35 -24.01
CA ASP A 49 16.62 -28.90 -24.63
C ASP A 49 16.86 -28.01 -25.85
N TYR A 50 17.95 -27.22 -25.85
CA TYR A 50 18.21 -26.19 -26.86
C TYR A 50 19.50 -26.39 -27.65
N GLY A 51 20.40 -27.29 -27.23
CA GLY A 51 21.72 -27.43 -27.85
C GLY A 51 22.70 -26.32 -27.47
N GLY A 52 22.46 -25.62 -26.36
CA GLY A 52 23.27 -24.49 -25.88
C GLY A 52 22.58 -23.13 -26.06
N VAL A 53 23.27 -22.07 -25.64
CA VAL A 53 22.74 -20.69 -25.69
C VAL A 53 22.51 -20.21 -27.14
N GLU A 54 23.36 -20.65 -28.08
CA GLU A 54 23.19 -20.34 -29.50
C GLU A 54 21.92 -20.97 -30.08
N GLY A 55 21.62 -22.22 -29.71
CA GLY A 55 20.40 -22.90 -30.13
C GLY A 55 19.14 -22.28 -29.50
N LEU A 56 19.23 -21.80 -28.25
CA LEU A 56 18.15 -21.00 -27.64
C LEU A 56 17.90 -19.71 -28.43
N CYS A 57 18.96 -19.00 -28.83
CA CYS A 57 18.85 -17.81 -29.67
C CYS A 57 18.22 -18.12 -31.03
N GLN A 58 18.62 -19.24 -31.66
CA GLN A 58 18.06 -19.68 -32.93
C GLN A 58 16.56 -19.99 -32.83
N ARG A 59 16.12 -20.65 -31.76
CA ARG A 59 14.68 -20.92 -31.54
C ARG A 59 13.87 -19.66 -31.25
N LEU A 60 14.47 -18.69 -30.57
CA LEU A 60 13.89 -17.36 -30.37
C LEU A 60 14.01 -16.45 -31.59
N LYS A 61 14.58 -16.94 -32.72
CA LYS A 61 14.82 -16.16 -33.95
C LYS A 61 15.57 -14.85 -33.65
N THR A 62 16.62 -14.94 -32.84
CA THR A 62 17.51 -13.82 -32.50
C THR A 62 18.96 -14.23 -32.74
N SER A 63 19.79 -13.26 -33.12
CA SER A 63 21.22 -13.48 -33.27
C SER A 63 21.94 -13.19 -31.96
N PRO A 64 22.86 -14.06 -31.47
CA PRO A 64 23.63 -13.78 -30.25
C PRO A 64 24.50 -12.50 -30.36
N THR A 65 24.88 -12.11 -31.58
CA THR A 65 25.75 -10.96 -31.85
C THR A 65 24.98 -9.74 -32.33
N GLU A 66 23.99 -9.93 -33.21
CA GLU A 66 23.24 -8.84 -33.84
C GLU A 66 21.91 -8.53 -33.16
N GLY A 67 21.42 -9.44 -32.31
CA GLY A 67 20.14 -9.35 -31.63
C GLY A 67 18.94 -9.45 -32.57
N LEU A 68 17.87 -8.74 -32.24
CA LEU A 68 16.65 -8.70 -33.06
C LEU A 68 16.80 -7.71 -34.21
N ASP A 69 16.26 -8.05 -35.38
CA ASP A 69 16.32 -7.19 -36.59
C ASP A 69 15.55 -5.87 -36.46
N GLY A 70 14.74 -5.70 -35.40
CA GLY A 70 13.99 -4.47 -35.12
C GLY A 70 12.74 -4.27 -35.98
N VAL A 71 12.34 -5.27 -36.76
CA VAL A 71 11.12 -5.21 -37.59
C VAL A 71 9.87 -5.16 -36.71
N ALA A 72 9.08 -4.09 -36.83
CA ALA A 72 7.91 -3.85 -35.97
C ALA A 72 6.93 -5.03 -35.91
N THR A 73 6.70 -5.71 -37.05
CA THR A 73 5.81 -6.88 -37.11
C THR A 73 6.30 -8.07 -36.29
N ASP A 74 7.62 -8.23 -36.13
CA ASP A 74 8.19 -9.29 -35.28
C ASP A 74 8.08 -8.90 -33.81
N LEU A 75 8.39 -7.64 -33.49
CA LEU A 75 8.28 -7.12 -32.12
C LEU A 75 6.85 -7.23 -31.58
N ASP A 76 5.84 -6.91 -32.39
CA ASP A 76 4.45 -7.00 -31.96
C ASP A 76 3.97 -8.45 -31.80
N LYS A 77 4.41 -9.37 -32.67
CA LYS A 77 4.16 -10.81 -32.48
C LYS A 77 4.77 -11.33 -31.18
N ARG A 78 5.99 -10.90 -30.83
CA ARG A 78 6.62 -11.28 -29.56
C ARG A 78 5.84 -10.75 -28.36
N LYS A 79 5.30 -9.53 -28.43
CA LYS A 79 4.44 -8.97 -27.39
C LYS A 79 3.15 -9.78 -27.20
N GLU A 80 2.58 -10.30 -28.29
CA GLU A 80 1.38 -11.15 -28.24
C GLU A 80 1.68 -12.54 -27.66
N VAL A 81 2.81 -13.14 -28.03
CA VAL A 81 3.18 -14.51 -27.63
C VAL A 81 3.78 -14.57 -26.22
N PHE A 82 4.74 -13.69 -25.93
CA PHE A 82 5.53 -13.73 -24.69
C PHE A 82 5.11 -12.67 -23.66
N GLY A 83 4.28 -11.71 -24.06
CA GLY A 83 3.85 -10.60 -23.20
C GLY A 83 4.75 -9.36 -23.29
N ARG A 84 4.43 -8.37 -22.46
CA ARG A 84 5.15 -7.07 -22.37
C ARG A 84 5.94 -6.99 -21.08
N ASN A 85 7.06 -6.26 -21.07
CA ASN A 85 7.86 -6.02 -19.87
C ASN A 85 7.24 -4.94 -18.96
N LEU A 86 6.00 -5.17 -18.54
CA LEU A 86 5.27 -4.27 -17.65
C LEU A 86 4.58 -5.10 -16.56
N ILE A 87 4.92 -4.81 -15.32
CA ILE A 87 4.17 -5.31 -14.16
C ILE A 87 2.98 -4.36 -14.00
N PRO A 88 1.73 -4.83 -14.15
CA PRO A 88 0.58 -3.95 -14.17
C PRO A 88 0.46 -3.18 -12.84
N PRO A 89 0.44 -1.84 -12.85
CA PRO A 89 0.24 -1.08 -11.64
C PRO A 89 -1.17 -1.31 -11.10
N LYS A 90 -1.35 -1.14 -9.79
CA LYS A 90 -2.69 -1.17 -9.17
C LYS A 90 -3.60 -0.17 -9.89
N LYS A 91 -4.83 -0.59 -10.20
CA LYS A 91 -5.80 0.27 -10.88
C LYS A 91 -6.06 1.52 -10.03
N PRO A 92 -6.14 2.72 -10.63
CA PRO A 92 -6.39 3.94 -9.88
C PRO A 92 -7.76 3.90 -9.23
N LYS A 93 -7.89 4.51 -8.05
CA LYS A 93 -9.20 4.67 -7.42
C LYS A 93 -10.03 5.66 -8.23
N THR A 94 -11.32 5.38 -8.38
CA THR A 94 -12.23 6.32 -9.02
C THR A 94 -12.57 7.46 -8.07
N PHE A 95 -12.92 8.63 -8.61
CA PHE A 95 -13.33 9.76 -7.79
C PHE A 95 -14.49 9.40 -6.84
N LEU A 96 -15.49 8.65 -7.34
CA LEU A 96 -16.62 8.20 -6.50
C LEU A 96 -16.19 7.23 -5.40
N HIS A 97 -15.20 6.38 -5.66
CA HIS A 97 -14.64 5.52 -4.63
C HIS A 97 -13.90 6.34 -3.56
N LEU A 98 -13.22 7.43 -3.93
CA LEU A 98 -12.58 8.34 -2.98
C LEU A 98 -13.63 9.13 -2.16
N VAL A 99 -14.73 9.56 -2.79
CA VAL A 99 -15.87 10.15 -2.06
C VAL A 99 -16.46 9.16 -1.06
N TRP A 100 -16.67 7.91 -1.48
CA TRP A 100 -17.17 6.86 -0.59
C TRP A 100 -16.23 6.57 0.58
N GLU A 101 -14.92 6.54 0.33
CA GLU A 101 -13.91 6.36 1.36
C GLU A 101 -13.87 7.55 2.34
N ALA A 102 -14.06 8.79 1.85
CA ALA A 102 -14.17 9.97 2.69
C ALA A 102 -15.46 9.99 3.54
N LEU A 103 -16.57 9.46 3.03
CA LEU A 103 -17.83 9.32 3.78
C LEU A 103 -17.77 8.26 4.89
N GLN A 104 -16.79 7.36 4.87
CA GLN A 104 -16.64 6.32 5.91
C GLN A 104 -15.97 6.83 7.19
N ASP A 105 -15.66 8.12 7.29
CA ASP A 105 -15.15 8.69 8.54
C ASP A 105 -16.25 8.66 9.62
N VAL A 106 -15.90 8.11 10.79
CA VAL A 106 -16.82 7.99 11.92
C VAL A 106 -17.29 9.36 12.39
N THR A 107 -16.44 10.38 12.33
CA THR A 107 -16.78 11.76 12.72
C THR A 107 -17.86 12.34 11.80
N LEU A 108 -17.72 12.16 10.48
CA LEU A 108 -18.69 12.60 9.48
C LEU A 108 -19.99 11.80 9.54
N ILE A 109 -19.93 10.49 9.74
CA ILE A 109 -21.13 9.65 9.91
C ILE A 109 -21.96 10.10 11.12
N ILE A 110 -21.31 10.41 12.26
CA ILE A 110 -22.01 10.92 13.45
C ILE A 110 -22.69 12.27 13.14
N LEU A 111 -22.01 13.15 12.40
CA LEU A 111 -22.58 14.43 11.95
C LEU A 111 -23.79 14.24 11.03
N GLU A 112 -23.73 13.31 10.07
CA GLU A 112 -24.85 13.02 9.16
C GLU A 112 -26.07 12.49 9.93
N ILE A 113 -25.86 11.57 10.87
CA ILE A 113 -26.94 11.05 11.72
C ILE A 113 -27.56 12.18 12.56
N ALA A 114 -26.73 13.04 13.17
CA ALA A 114 -27.21 14.18 13.96
C ALA A 114 -28.00 15.18 13.10
N ALA A 115 -27.53 15.45 11.88
CA ALA A 115 -28.21 16.33 10.93
C ALA A 115 -29.56 15.75 10.48
N LEU A 116 -29.64 14.45 10.21
CA LEU A 116 -30.89 13.76 9.87
C LEU A 116 -31.89 13.77 11.04
N ILE A 117 -31.42 13.55 12.27
CA ILE A 117 -32.26 13.63 13.47
C ILE A 117 -32.77 15.07 13.66
N SER A 118 -31.90 16.07 13.54
CA SER A 118 -32.27 17.49 13.64
C SER A 118 -33.32 17.88 12.60
N LEU A 119 -33.10 17.50 11.33
CA LEU A 119 -34.04 17.74 10.24
C LEU A 119 -35.38 17.02 10.48
N GLY A 120 -35.35 15.77 10.94
CA GLY A 120 -36.56 14.99 11.25
C GLY A 120 -37.39 15.58 12.38
N LEU A 121 -36.74 16.07 13.45
CA LEU A 121 -37.42 16.75 14.55
C LEU A 121 -38.01 18.10 14.12
N SER A 122 -37.35 18.82 13.21
CA SER A 122 -37.89 20.07 12.65
C SER A 122 -39.17 19.86 11.85
N PHE A 123 -39.35 18.73 11.17
CA PHE A 123 -40.59 18.42 10.43
C PHE A 123 -41.68 17.82 11.31
N TYR A 124 -41.35 17.32 12.50
CA TYR A 124 -42.29 16.65 13.41
C TYR A 124 -42.84 17.60 14.50
N GLN A 125 -42.67 18.92 14.37
CA GLN A 125 -43.24 19.88 15.32
C GLN A 125 -44.78 19.75 15.34
N PRO A 126 -45.39 19.33 16.47
CA PRO A 126 -46.83 19.27 16.55
C PRO A 126 -47.40 20.70 16.44
N PRO A 127 -48.44 20.92 15.63
CA PRO A 127 -49.12 22.21 15.57
C PRO A 127 -49.90 22.39 16.87
N GLY A 128 -49.31 23.09 17.84
CA GLY A 128 -49.91 23.37 19.13
C GLY A 128 -49.48 24.73 19.63
N GLU A 129 -50.41 25.68 19.64
CA GLU A 129 -50.29 27.01 20.23
C GLU A 129 -49.78 26.93 21.68
N GLY A 130 -48.68 27.64 21.98
CA GLY A 130 -48.21 27.84 23.36
C GLY A 130 -46.75 27.45 23.63
N SER A 131 -45.80 27.96 22.84
CA SER A 131 -44.35 27.80 23.06
C SER A 131 -43.82 28.44 24.36
N GLU A 132 -44.65 29.16 25.12
CA GLU A 132 -44.24 29.87 26.34
C GLU A 132 -44.11 28.94 27.58
N SER A 133 -44.70 27.74 27.56
CA SER A 133 -44.75 26.85 28.75
C SER A 133 -43.59 25.83 28.81
N CYS A 134 -43.07 25.42 27.65
CA CYS A 134 -41.94 24.49 27.56
C CYS A 134 -40.61 25.27 27.57
N GLY A 135 -39.99 25.39 28.74
CA GLY A 135 -38.79 26.20 29.06
C GLY A 135 -37.84 26.63 27.92
N THR A 136 -37.37 27.87 28.00
CA THR A 136 -36.30 28.44 27.18
C THR A 136 -34.93 27.94 27.65
N ALA A 137 -34.17 27.29 26.77
CA ALA A 137 -32.76 27.05 27.05
C ALA A 137 -31.97 28.34 26.80
N ASN A 138 -31.43 28.95 27.86
CA ASN A 138 -30.48 30.09 27.77
C ASN A 138 -29.10 29.62 27.30
N ALA A 139 -29.02 28.83 26.23
CA ALA A 139 -27.79 28.31 25.68
C ALA A 139 -27.36 29.15 24.47
N GLY A 140 -26.78 30.32 24.74
CA GLY A 140 -26.12 31.16 23.74
C GLY A 140 -27.08 32.01 22.90
N ALA A 141 -26.73 33.29 22.76
CA ALA A 141 -27.49 34.28 22.02
C ALA A 141 -27.63 33.90 20.53
N GLU A 142 -28.80 33.43 20.11
CA GLU A 142 -29.21 33.37 18.71
C GLU A 142 -30.66 33.88 18.61
N ASP A 143 -30.84 34.78 17.64
CA ASP A 143 -31.93 35.74 17.45
C ASP A 143 -33.34 35.14 17.43
N GLU A 144 -34.33 35.89 17.91
CA GLU A 144 -35.76 35.54 18.05
C GLU A 144 -36.52 35.38 16.70
N GLY A 145 -35.82 35.11 15.59
CA GLY A 145 -36.38 34.99 14.24
C GLY A 145 -36.49 33.56 13.67
N GLU A 146 -36.07 32.53 14.40
CA GLU A 146 -35.85 31.17 13.85
C GLU A 146 -37.02 30.18 13.94
N SER A 147 -38.21 30.58 14.40
CA SER A 147 -39.33 29.63 14.57
C SER A 147 -39.89 29.06 13.27
N GLU A 148 -39.67 29.69 12.11
CA GLU A 148 -40.09 29.15 10.79
C GLU A 148 -38.93 28.51 9.99
N ALA A 149 -37.71 28.54 10.52
CA ALA A 149 -36.48 28.15 9.81
C ALA A 149 -35.77 26.93 10.43
N GLY A 150 -36.41 26.16 11.30
CA GLY A 150 -35.78 25.01 11.99
C GLY A 150 -35.18 23.94 11.06
N TRP A 151 -35.67 23.82 9.83
CA TRP A 151 -35.13 22.87 8.85
C TRP A 151 -33.78 23.33 8.28
N ILE A 152 -33.50 24.64 8.35
CA ILE A 152 -32.28 25.25 7.81
C ILE A 152 -31.05 24.78 8.59
N GLU A 153 -31.14 24.59 9.91
CA GLU A 153 -30.03 24.11 10.73
C GLU A 153 -29.56 22.72 10.27
N GLY A 154 -30.48 21.75 10.16
CA GLY A 154 -30.17 20.40 9.67
C GLY A 154 -29.71 20.39 8.21
N ALA A 155 -30.34 21.19 7.35
CA ALA A 155 -29.96 21.30 5.94
C ALA A 155 -28.58 21.94 5.73
N ALA A 156 -28.21 22.93 6.54
CA ALA A 156 -26.91 23.59 6.50
C ALA A 156 -25.78 22.62 6.89
N ILE A 157 -26.00 21.77 7.91
CA ILE A 157 -25.03 20.75 8.31
C ILE A 157 -24.83 19.72 7.18
N LEU A 158 -25.91 19.23 6.57
CA LEU A 158 -25.81 18.30 5.43
C LEU A 158 -25.06 18.92 4.25
N LEU A 159 -25.36 20.18 3.90
CA LEU A 159 -24.66 20.88 2.82
C LEU A 159 -23.18 21.08 3.13
N SER A 160 -22.84 21.41 4.38
CA SER A 160 -21.45 21.55 4.84
C SER A 160 -20.68 20.24 4.72
N VAL A 161 -21.25 19.12 5.19
CA VAL A 161 -20.63 17.79 5.09
C VAL A 161 -20.37 17.41 3.63
N VAL A 162 -21.35 17.64 2.74
CA VAL A 162 -21.18 17.39 1.29
C VAL A 162 -20.02 18.21 0.73
N CYS A 163 -19.93 19.51 1.07
CA CYS A 163 -18.83 20.36 0.63
C CYS A 163 -17.47 19.86 1.13
N VAL A 164 -17.35 19.51 2.41
CA VAL A 164 -16.10 19.00 3.01
C VAL A 164 -15.67 17.70 2.33
N VAL A 165 -16.58 16.74 2.15
CA VAL A 165 -16.31 15.46 1.49
C VAL A 165 -15.83 15.67 0.05
N LEU A 166 -16.47 16.58 -0.70
CA LEU A 166 -16.06 16.90 -2.06
C LEU A 166 -14.66 17.52 -2.12
N VAL A 167 -14.34 18.45 -1.22
CA VAL A 167 -13.01 19.07 -1.11
C VAL A 167 -11.95 18.02 -0.75
N THR A 168 -12.24 17.15 0.21
CA THR A 168 -11.33 16.06 0.62
C THR A 168 -11.10 15.08 -0.52
N ALA A 169 -12.15 14.61 -1.20
CA ALA A 169 -12.05 13.71 -2.33
C ALA A 169 -11.30 14.36 -3.51
N PHE A 170 -11.51 15.66 -3.77
CA PHE A 170 -10.79 16.40 -4.80
C PHE A 170 -9.29 16.53 -4.48
N ASN A 171 -8.96 16.81 -3.22
CA ASN A 171 -7.57 16.86 -2.76
C ASN A 171 -6.87 15.50 -2.93
N ASP A 172 -7.54 14.41 -2.55
CA ASP A 172 -6.97 13.07 -2.67
C ASP A 172 -6.86 12.61 -4.13
N TRP A 173 -7.85 12.91 -4.96
CA TRP A 173 -7.78 12.64 -6.40
C TRP A 173 -6.63 13.42 -7.07
N SER A 174 -6.45 14.68 -6.68
CA SER A 174 -5.37 15.52 -7.19
C SER A 174 -4.00 14.96 -6.81
N LYS A 175 -3.81 14.46 -5.58
CA LYS A 175 -2.58 13.77 -5.17
C LYS A 175 -2.34 12.50 -5.96
N GLU A 176 -3.35 11.63 -6.09
CA GLU A 176 -3.20 10.37 -6.81
C GLU A 176 -2.81 10.63 -8.27
N LYS A 177 -3.40 11.65 -8.91
CA LYS A 177 -3.01 12.09 -10.24
C LYS A 177 -1.55 12.55 -10.32
N GLN A 178 -1.06 13.27 -9.31
CA GLN A 178 0.34 13.73 -9.25
C GLN A 178 1.32 12.56 -9.07
N PHE A 179 1.02 11.61 -8.17
CA PHE A 179 1.85 10.41 -8.00
C PHE A 179 1.93 9.58 -9.28
N ARG A 180 0.81 9.44 -10.00
CA ARG A 180 0.79 8.74 -11.30
C ARG A 180 1.64 9.44 -12.35
N GLY A 181 1.62 10.78 -12.38
CA GLY A 181 2.47 11.56 -13.27
C GLY A 181 3.96 11.37 -12.99
N LEU A 182 4.35 11.30 -11.72
CA LEU A 182 5.74 11.03 -11.32
C LEU A 182 6.15 9.60 -11.68
N GLN A 183 5.32 8.61 -11.34
CA GLN A 183 5.58 7.20 -11.63
C GLN A 183 5.76 6.97 -13.14
N SER A 184 4.88 7.55 -13.96
CA SER A 184 4.96 7.44 -15.42
C SER A 184 6.23 8.07 -16.00
N ARG A 185 6.79 9.12 -15.37
CA ARG A 185 8.05 9.73 -15.82
C ARG A 185 9.24 8.85 -15.46
N ILE A 186 9.28 8.35 -14.22
CA ILE A 186 10.35 7.45 -13.74
C ILE A 186 10.41 6.20 -14.62
N GLU A 187 9.27 5.61 -14.97
CA GLU A 187 9.18 4.44 -15.85
C GLU A 187 9.72 4.72 -17.27
N GLN A 188 9.61 5.95 -17.77
CA GLN A 188 10.11 6.34 -19.09
C GLN A 188 11.60 6.73 -19.08
N GLU A 189 12.12 7.19 -17.93
CA GLU A 189 13.51 7.60 -17.77
C GLU A 189 14.46 6.40 -17.60
N GLN A 190 13.96 5.27 -17.08
CA GLN A 190 14.73 4.04 -16.98
C GLN A 190 14.97 3.42 -18.37
N LYS A 191 16.19 3.59 -18.87
CA LYS A 191 16.66 3.04 -20.14
C LYS A 191 17.70 1.95 -19.91
N PHE A 192 17.71 0.96 -20.78
CA PHE A 192 18.66 -0.13 -20.78
C PHE A 192 19.30 -0.32 -22.16
N GLN A 193 20.54 -0.79 -22.21
CA GLN A 193 21.27 -1.02 -23.45
C GLN A 193 20.97 -2.41 -24.00
N VAL A 194 20.43 -2.47 -25.22
CA VAL A 194 20.17 -3.71 -25.95
C VAL A 194 20.79 -3.66 -27.34
N VAL A 195 21.09 -4.82 -27.91
CA VAL A 195 21.56 -4.95 -29.29
C VAL A 195 20.36 -5.32 -30.18
N ARG A 196 20.08 -4.49 -31.19
CA ARG A 196 19.12 -4.77 -32.26
C ARG A 196 19.74 -4.37 -33.61
N GLY A 197 19.65 -5.24 -34.62
CA GLY A 197 20.23 -5.04 -35.94
C GLY A 197 21.74 -4.78 -35.92
N GLY A 198 22.47 -5.40 -34.99
CA GLY A 198 23.91 -5.21 -34.80
C GLY A 198 24.31 -3.90 -34.12
N GLN A 199 23.35 -3.05 -33.75
CA GLN A 199 23.61 -1.77 -33.10
C GLN A 199 23.19 -1.79 -31.63
N VAL A 200 24.03 -1.20 -30.78
CA VAL A 200 23.69 -1.00 -29.36
C VAL A 200 22.79 0.23 -29.25
N ILE A 201 21.53 0.01 -28.90
CA ILE A 201 20.51 1.05 -28.73
C ILE A 201 20.05 1.10 -27.27
N GLN A 202 19.69 2.30 -26.80
CA GLN A 202 19.07 2.46 -25.48
C GLN A 202 17.55 2.45 -25.63
N LEU A 203 16.91 1.47 -25.01
CA LEU A 203 15.45 1.35 -24.99
C LEU A 203 14.91 1.58 -23.58
N PRO A 204 13.71 2.16 -23.44
CA PRO A 204 12.98 2.11 -22.19
C PRO A 204 12.81 0.66 -21.70
N VAL A 205 12.89 0.44 -20.39
CA VAL A 205 12.75 -0.91 -19.80
C VAL A 205 11.45 -1.60 -20.22
N ALA A 206 10.36 -0.84 -20.39
CA ALA A 206 9.05 -1.35 -20.81
C ALA A 206 9.04 -1.93 -22.24
N ASP A 207 9.98 -1.53 -23.10
CA ASP A 207 10.06 -1.93 -24.51
C ASP A 207 11.02 -3.12 -24.76
N ILE A 208 11.61 -3.66 -23.70
CA ILE A 208 12.44 -4.87 -23.75
C ILE A 208 11.53 -6.08 -23.96
N LEU A 209 11.91 -6.95 -24.89
CA LEU A 209 11.15 -8.12 -25.30
C LEU A 209 11.98 -9.39 -25.19
N VAL A 210 11.29 -10.54 -25.18
CA VAL A 210 11.94 -11.85 -25.24
C VAL A 210 12.71 -12.02 -26.55
N GLY A 211 13.98 -12.41 -26.43
CA GLY A 211 14.93 -12.52 -27.54
C GLY A 211 15.79 -11.27 -27.77
N ASP A 212 15.57 -10.18 -27.04
CA ASP A 212 16.53 -9.06 -27.03
C ASP A 212 17.86 -9.51 -26.43
N ILE A 213 18.94 -8.92 -26.92
CA ILE A 213 20.28 -9.13 -26.36
C ILE A 213 20.61 -7.93 -25.48
N ALA A 214 20.52 -8.11 -24.18
CA ALA A 214 20.81 -7.08 -23.19
C ALA A 214 22.32 -7.01 -22.92
N GLN A 215 22.88 -5.81 -23.00
CA GLN A 215 24.27 -5.55 -22.63
C GLN A 215 24.33 -5.09 -21.18
N ILE A 216 25.03 -5.85 -20.36
CA ILE A 216 25.07 -5.69 -18.91
C ILE A 216 26.40 -5.08 -18.50
N LYS A 217 26.34 -4.07 -17.65
CA LYS A 217 27.50 -3.37 -17.09
C LYS A 217 27.39 -3.27 -15.57
N TYR A 218 28.51 -2.95 -14.94
CA TYR A 218 28.56 -2.63 -13.52
C TYR A 218 27.56 -1.52 -13.15
N GLY A 219 26.81 -1.74 -12.07
CA GLY A 219 25.81 -0.80 -11.55
C GLY A 219 24.42 -0.96 -12.17
N ASP A 220 24.26 -1.78 -13.20
CA ASP A 220 22.97 -1.99 -13.84
C ASP A 220 22.01 -2.77 -12.93
N LEU A 221 20.74 -2.37 -12.95
CA LEU A 221 19.61 -3.16 -12.44
C LEU A 221 19.06 -3.99 -13.60
N LEU A 222 19.00 -5.32 -13.43
CA LEU A 222 18.50 -6.18 -14.51
C LEU A 222 16.99 -6.00 -14.73
N PRO A 223 16.56 -5.60 -15.94
CA PRO A 223 15.16 -5.26 -16.21
C PRO A 223 14.26 -6.46 -16.53
N ALA A 224 14.87 -7.60 -16.85
CA ALA A 224 14.20 -8.81 -17.30
C ALA A 224 15.05 -10.04 -16.92
N ASP A 225 14.43 -11.21 -16.97
CA ASP A 225 15.14 -12.47 -16.76
C ASP A 225 15.82 -12.91 -18.06
N GLY A 226 16.97 -13.56 -17.95
CA GLY A 226 17.73 -13.97 -19.11
C GLY A 226 18.79 -15.02 -18.85
N VAL A 227 19.40 -15.47 -19.94
CA VAL A 227 20.52 -16.42 -19.96
C VAL A 227 21.76 -15.70 -20.46
N LEU A 228 22.85 -15.82 -19.71
CA LEU A 228 24.16 -15.24 -20.03
C LEU A 228 24.74 -15.92 -21.28
N ILE A 229 25.07 -15.11 -22.28
CA ILE A 229 25.73 -15.54 -23.51
C ILE A 229 27.24 -15.47 -23.30
N GLN A 230 27.71 -14.34 -22.78
CA GLN A 230 29.12 -14.07 -22.53
C GLN A 230 29.25 -13.15 -21.32
N GLY A 231 30.17 -13.45 -20.42
CA GLY A 231 30.44 -12.62 -19.24
C GLY A 231 31.94 -12.47 -19.00
N ASN A 232 32.33 -11.35 -18.40
CA ASN A 232 33.68 -11.08 -17.93
C ASN A 232 33.62 -10.72 -16.45
N ASP A 233 34.05 -11.67 -15.60
CA ASP A 233 34.04 -11.60 -14.13
C ASP A 233 32.73 -11.06 -13.53
N LEU A 234 31.59 -11.50 -14.10
CA LEU A 234 30.28 -11.00 -13.71
C LEU A 234 29.90 -11.48 -12.30
N LYS A 235 29.63 -10.53 -11.41
CA LYS A 235 29.09 -10.80 -10.06
C LYS A 235 27.82 -10.01 -9.85
N ILE A 236 26.83 -10.68 -9.27
CA ILE A 236 25.49 -10.13 -9.09
C ILE A 236 25.08 -10.27 -7.63
N ASP A 237 24.43 -9.23 -7.12
CA ASP A 237 23.74 -9.25 -5.85
C ASP A 237 22.31 -9.77 -6.05
N GLU A 238 22.06 -10.97 -5.55
CA GLU A 238 20.75 -11.63 -5.57
C GLU A 238 19.95 -11.47 -4.27
N SER A 239 20.42 -10.63 -3.34
CA SER A 239 19.81 -10.42 -2.02
C SER A 239 18.35 -10.02 -2.08
N SER A 240 17.93 -9.33 -3.14
CA SER A 240 16.54 -8.92 -3.36
C SER A 240 15.60 -10.12 -3.58
N LEU A 241 16.12 -11.28 -4.00
CA LEU A 241 15.35 -12.49 -4.29
C LEU A 241 15.60 -13.61 -3.28
N THR A 242 16.85 -13.85 -2.91
CA THR A 242 17.23 -14.96 -2.02
C THR A 242 17.34 -14.53 -0.55
N GLY A 243 17.54 -13.23 -0.29
CA GLY A 243 17.85 -12.71 1.04
C GLY A 243 19.29 -12.94 1.49
N GLU A 244 20.13 -13.58 0.66
CA GLU A 244 21.56 -13.78 0.92
C GLU A 244 22.35 -12.59 0.37
N SER A 245 23.23 -12.00 1.19
CA SER A 245 23.98 -10.78 0.81
C SER A 245 25.28 -11.06 0.05
N ASP A 246 25.62 -12.32 -0.17
CA ASP A 246 26.87 -12.70 -0.82
C ASP A 246 26.77 -12.52 -2.34
N HIS A 247 27.83 -11.96 -2.93
CA HIS A 247 27.89 -11.77 -4.38
C HIS A 247 28.02 -13.11 -5.11
N VAL A 248 27.08 -13.40 -6.00
CA VAL A 248 27.05 -14.63 -6.79
C VAL A 248 27.83 -14.43 -8.09
N ARG A 249 28.82 -15.28 -8.34
CA ARG A 249 29.58 -15.29 -9.61
C ARG A 249 28.77 -15.98 -10.70
N LYS A 250 28.61 -15.30 -11.83
CA LYS A 250 27.87 -15.80 -13.00
C LYS A 250 28.83 -16.12 -14.13
N SER A 251 28.64 -17.29 -14.75
CA SER A 251 29.41 -17.74 -15.91
C SER A 251 28.55 -18.64 -16.79
N ALA A 252 28.83 -18.64 -18.09
CA ALA A 252 28.08 -19.46 -19.04
C ALA A 252 28.12 -20.96 -18.70
N ASP A 253 29.22 -21.43 -18.12
CA ASP A 253 29.45 -22.86 -17.86
C ASP A 253 28.95 -23.36 -16.50
N LYS A 254 28.71 -22.46 -15.53
CA LYS A 254 28.35 -22.86 -14.16
C LYS A 254 27.01 -22.33 -13.71
N ASP A 255 26.73 -21.05 -13.95
CA ASP A 255 25.47 -20.43 -13.56
C ASP A 255 25.14 -19.29 -14.55
N PRO A 256 24.48 -19.62 -15.67
CA PRO A 256 24.19 -18.65 -16.72
C PRO A 256 22.92 -17.84 -16.44
N MET A 257 22.22 -18.09 -15.33
CA MET A 257 20.90 -17.51 -15.10
C MET A 257 21.00 -16.11 -14.49
N LEU A 258 20.28 -15.17 -15.09
CA LEU A 258 20.23 -13.76 -14.71
C LEU A 258 18.79 -13.37 -14.42
N LEU A 259 18.57 -12.73 -13.28
CA LEU A 259 17.23 -12.50 -12.74
C LEU A 259 16.91 -11.01 -12.69
N SER A 260 15.70 -10.66 -13.12
CA SER A 260 15.15 -9.31 -13.01
C SER A 260 15.13 -8.85 -11.56
N GLY A 261 15.42 -7.56 -11.32
CA GLY A 261 15.46 -7.01 -9.96
C GLY A 261 16.76 -7.25 -9.20
N THR A 262 17.76 -7.90 -9.80
CA THR A 262 19.10 -8.07 -9.22
C THR A 262 20.07 -7.00 -9.72
N HIS A 263 21.10 -6.71 -8.91
CA HIS A 263 22.06 -5.65 -9.19
C HIS A 263 23.42 -6.20 -9.58
N VAL A 264 24.03 -5.62 -10.61
CA VAL A 264 25.36 -6.01 -11.07
C VAL A 264 26.43 -5.31 -10.24
N MET A 265 27.16 -6.09 -9.45
CA MET A 265 28.16 -5.59 -8.51
C MET A 265 29.57 -5.55 -9.09
N GLU A 266 29.90 -6.41 -10.05
CA GLU A 266 31.19 -6.38 -10.74
C GLU A 266 31.06 -6.99 -12.15
N GLY A 267 31.96 -6.58 -13.05
CA GLY A 267 32.09 -7.17 -14.37
C GLY A 267 31.15 -6.60 -15.43
N SER A 268 31.03 -7.33 -16.54
CA SER A 268 30.13 -7.02 -17.65
C SER A 268 29.75 -8.27 -18.42
N GLY A 269 28.69 -8.22 -19.21
CA GLY A 269 28.27 -9.36 -20.01
C GLY A 269 27.21 -9.04 -21.05
N ARG A 270 26.78 -10.08 -21.76
CA ARG A 270 25.65 -10.07 -22.68
C ARG A 270 24.72 -11.20 -22.30
N MET A 271 23.42 -10.91 -22.26
CA MET A 271 22.40 -11.91 -22.00
C MET A 271 21.32 -11.89 -23.06
N VAL A 272 20.71 -13.05 -23.31
CA VAL A 272 19.45 -13.14 -24.06
C VAL A 272 18.29 -13.09 -23.09
N VAL A 273 17.32 -12.21 -23.37
CA VAL A 273 16.11 -12.06 -22.56
C VAL A 273 15.18 -13.26 -22.80
N THR A 274 14.79 -13.95 -21.74
CA THR A 274 13.93 -15.15 -21.80
C THR A 274 12.53 -14.91 -21.23
N ALA A 275 12.41 -14.12 -20.16
CA ALA A 275 11.13 -13.79 -19.56
C ALA A 275 11.05 -12.33 -19.11
N VAL A 276 9.87 -11.72 -19.33
CA VAL A 276 9.62 -10.29 -19.10
C VAL A 276 8.33 -10.07 -18.30
N GLY A 277 8.25 -8.94 -17.59
CA GLY A 277 7.04 -8.51 -16.88
C GLY A 277 6.56 -9.55 -15.88
N VAL A 278 5.26 -9.86 -15.92
CA VAL A 278 4.62 -10.85 -15.02
C VAL A 278 5.14 -12.29 -15.18
N ASN A 279 5.87 -12.58 -16.26
CA ASN A 279 6.44 -13.90 -16.53
C ASN A 279 7.85 -14.07 -15.95
N SER A 280 8.49 -12.99 -15.50
CA SER A 280 9.78 -13.06 -14.82
C SER A 280 9.62 -13.55 -13.38
N GLN A 281 10.68 -14.06 -12.76
CA GLN A 281 10.66 -14.53 -11.36
C GLN A 281 10.20 -13.43 -10.41
N THR A 282 10.74 -12.22 -10.57
CA THR A 282 10.33 -11.05 -9.80
C THR A 282 8.88 -10.65 -10.09
N GLY A 283 8.43 -10.73 -11.34
CA GLY A 283 7.04 -10.47 -11.72
C GLY A 283 6.05 -11.46 -11.11
N ILE A 284 6.41 -12.74 -11.05
CA ILE A 284 5.62 -13.80 -10.41
C ILE A 284 5.51 -13.52 -8.90
N ILE A 285 6.63 -13.26 -8.23
CA ILE A 285 6.67 -12.91 -6.80
C ILE A 285 5.82 -11.67 -6.54
N PHE A 286 5.97 -10.61 -7.35
CA PHE A 286 5.22 -9.37 -7.18
C PHE A 286 3.71 -9.57 -7.41
N THR A 287 3.32 -10.42 -8.35
CA THR A 287 1.91 -10.76 -8.60
C THR A 287 1.32 -11.54 -7.42
N LEU A 288 2.08 -12.48 -6.84
CA LEU A 288 1.67 -13.23 -5.65
C LEU A 288 1.53 -12.33 -4.41
N LEU A 289 2.49 -11.42 -4.19
CA LEU A 289 2.44 -10.43 -3.11
C LEU A 289 1.31 -9.41 -3.32
N GLY A 290 1.08 -8.99 -4.56
CA GLY A 290 0.01 -8.08 -4.94
C GLY A 290 -1.37 -8.65 -4.67
N ALA A 291 -1.57 -9.95 -4.93
CA ALA A 291 -2.80 -10.67 -4.62
C ALA A 291 -3.02 -10.85 -3.10
N GLY A 292 -1.94 -11.09 -2.33
CA GLY A 292 -2.01 -11.24 -0.87
C GLY A 292 -2.28 -9.93 -0.11
N GLY A 293 -1.76 -8.79 -0.60
CA GLY A 293 -1.91 -7.49 0.07
C GLY A 293 -3.35 -6.98 0.13
N GLU A 294 -4.23 -7.37 -0.81
CA GLU A 294 -5.64 -6.98 -0.81
C GLU A 294 -6.44 -7.70 0.30
N GLU A 295 -6.03 -8.91 0.68
CA GLU A 295 -6.64 -9.65 1.78
C GLU A 295 -6.12 -9.21 3.15
N GLU A 296 -4.84 -8.85 3.25
CA GLU A 296 -4.24 -8.37 4.50
C GLU A 296 -4.69 -6.96 4.87
N GLU A 297 -4.79 -6.01 3.93
CA GLU A 297 -5.31 -4.66 4.22
C GLU A 297 -6.76 -4.71 4.73
N LYS A 298 -7.58 -5.67 4.26
CA LYS A 298 -8.95 -5.89 4.76
C LYS A 298 -8.97 -6.54 6.15
N LYS A 299 -8.02 -7.42 6.47
CA LYS A 299 -7.90 -8.06 7.78
C LYS A 299 -7.35 -7.11 8.84
N GLU A 300 -6.38 -6.25 8.49
CA GLU A 300 -5.85 -5.23 9.40
C GLU A 300 -6.91 -4.18 9.77
N LYS A 301 -7.71 -3.70 8.80
CA LYS A 301 -8.83 -2.79 9.07
C LYS A 301 -9.89 -3.41 9.99
N LYS A 302 -10.14 -4.72 9.87
CA LYS A 302 -11.04 -5.45 10.80
C LYS A 302 -10.41 -5.69 12.18
N GLY A 303 -9.11 -5.95 12.24
CA GLY A 303 -8.38 -6.19 13.49
C GLY A 303 -8.27 -4.93 14.36
N GLN A 304 -7.98 -3.77 13.76
CA GLN A 304 -7.92 -2.49 14.48
C GLN A 304 -9.30 -2.09 15.05
N ALA A 305 -10.39 -2.34 14.32
CA ALA A 305 -11.74 -2.10 14.81
C ALA A 305 -12.14 -3.01 16.00
N LEU A 306 -11.52 -4.19 16.13
CA LEU A 306 -11.77 -5.13 17.23
C LEU A 306 -10.92 -4.84 18.48
N GLU A 307 -9.69 -4.33 18.33
CA GLU A 307 -8.85 -3.93 19.46
C GLU A 307 -9.33 -2.63 20.13
N ASP A 308 -9.88 -1.68 19.37
CA ASP A 308 -10.43 -0.43 19.92
C ASP A 308 -11.76 -0.63 20.67
N GLY A 309 -12.47 -1.74 20.41
CA GLY A 309 -13.73 -2.09 21.10
C GLY A 309 -13.57 -2.81 22.44
N HIS A 310 -12.41 -3.42 22.73
CA HIS A 310 -12.24 -4.32 23.89
C HIS A 310 -11.58 -3.69 25.12
N GLN A 311 -11.20 -2.40 25.08
CA GLN A 311 -10.64 -1.70 26.25
C GLN A 311 -11.69 -1.04 27.15
N LEU A 312 -13.00 -1.19 26.86
CA LEU A 312 -14.08 -0.56 27.62
C LEU A 312 -14.84 -1.50 28.58
N ALA A 313 -14.47 -2.77 28.71
CA ALA A 313 -15.12 -3.69 29.66
C ALA A 313 -14.10 -4.52 30.44
N GLY A 314 -13.67 -4.03 31.61
CA GLY A 314 -12.90 -4.84 32.55
C GLY A 314 -12.14 -4.06 33.61
N LYS A 315 -12.83 -3.40 34.54
CA LYS A 315 -12.24 -3.06 35.85
C LYS A 315 -13.31 -3.01 36.95
N MET A 316 -13.34 -4.06 37.77
CA MET A 316 -13.71 -3.99 39.19
C MET A 316 -12.87 -5.01 39.98
N GLN A 317 -12.06 -4.47 40.92
CA GLN A 317 -11.53 -4.99 42.22
C GLN A 317 -10.93 -6.43 42.31
N ASP A 318 -9.89 -6.74 43.09
CA ASP A 318 -9.34 -6.17 44.34
C ASP A 318 -7.91 -6.71 44.63
N GLY A 319 -7.16 -6.09 45.56
CA GLY A 319 -6.16 -6.79 46.40
C GLY A 319 -4.65 -6.66 46.11
N ASN A 320 -4.01 -5.64 46.74
CA ASN A 320 -2.70 -5.60 47.44
C ASN A 320 -1.60 -6.67 47.18
N MET A 321 -0.36 -6.26 46.86
CA MET A 321 0.82 -6.27 47.76
C MET A 321 2.13 -5.83 47.04
N GLU A 322 2.99 -5.12 47.77
CA GLU A 322 4.33 -4.59 47.45
C GLU A 322 5.33 -5.68 46.97
N ASN A 323 6.56 -5.47 46.47
CA ASN A 323 7.49 -4.36 46.44
C ASN A 323 8.61 -4.69 45.41
N ASN A 324 9.30 -3.63 44.97
CA ASN A 324 10.75 -3.50 44.92
C ASN A 324 11.43 -3.17 43.58
N GLN A 325 12.27 -2.14 43.71
CA GLN A 325 12.94 -1.31 42.74
C GLN A 325 13.99 -2.05 41.91
N THR A 326 14.23 -1.63 40.67
CA THR A 326 15.49 -0.97 40.32
C THR A 326 15.34 -0.11 39.04
N LYS A 327 15.60 1.19 39.17
CA LYS A 327 15.79 2.16 38.07
C LYS A 327 17.25 2.08 37.60
N VAL A 328 17.48 2.06 36.29
CA VAL A 328 18.63 2.77 35.69
C VAL A 328 18.21 3.44 34.38
N LYS A 329 18.54 4.73 34.31
CA LYS A 329 18.35 5.69 33.21
C LYS A 329 18.97 5.20 31.89
N LYS A 330 18.33 5.52 30.76
CA LYS A 330 19.02 5.62 29.45
C LYS A 330 19.07 7.10 29.05
N GLN A 331 20.28 7.54 28.73
CA GLN A 331 20.63 8.89 28.30
C GLN A 331 20.97 8.84 26.80
N ASP A 332 20.58 9.90 26.10
CA ASP A 332 20.78 10.12 24.66
C ASP A 332 22.26 10.18 24.24
N GLY A 333 22.53 9.85 22.97
CA GLY A 333 23.83 10.11 22.35
C GLY A 333 23.96 9.49 20.97
N ALA A 334 23.99 10.35 19.94
CA ALA A 334 24.27 10.03 18.54
C ALA A 334 25.77 9.78 18.30
N ALA A 335 26.09 8.86 17.38
CA ALA A 335 27.30 8.80 16.55
C ALA A 335 27.24 7.48 15.74
N ALA A 336 27.11 7.56 14.42
CA ALA A 336 28.21 7.55 13.45
C ALA A 336 28.54 6.12 12.99
N MET A 337 28.40 5.97 11.67
CA MET A 337 28.58 4.80 10.83
C MET A 337 30.07 4.65 10.54
N GLU A 338 30.69 3.50 10.86
CA GLU A 338 31.99 3.09 10.30
C GLU A 338 32.00 1.57 10.06
N MET A 339 32.64 1.18 8.95
CA MET A 339 32.76 -0.19 8.42
C MET A 339 34.08 -0.87 8.84
N GLN A 340 33.96 -2.16 9.22
CA GLN A 340 34.88 -3.32 9.03
C GLN A 340 36.29 -3.34 9.71
N PRO A 341 37.02 -4.50 9.82
CA PRO A 341 36.74 -5.89 9.38
C PRO A 341 37.02 -7.05 10.40
N LEU A 342 36.49 -8.24 10.04
CA LEU A 342 36.86 -9.66 10.29
C LEU A 342 37.82 -10.08 11.43
N LYS A 343 37.39 -11.09 12.23
CA LYS A 343 38.24 -12.23 12.60
C LYS A 343 37.45 -13.50 12.98
N SER A 344 37.96 -14.63 12.51
CA SER A 344 37.51 -16.02 12.59
C SER A 344 37.46 -16.64 14.00
N ALA A 345 36.57 -17.62 14.21
CA ALA A 345 36.87 -18.92 14.87
C ALA A 345 35.64 -19.87 14.86
N GLU A 346 35.78 -20.97 14.10
CA GLU A 346 35.60 -22.38 14.51
C GLU A 346 34.36 -22.86 15.30
N GLY A 347 33.58 -23.75 14.66
CA GLY A 347 33.18 -25.06 15.20
C GLY A 347 31.84 -25.20 15.93
N GLY A 348 30.98 -26.09 15.43
CA GLY A 348 29.96 -26.78 16.24
C GLY A 348 28.59 -26.98 15.58
N GLU A 349 28.33 -28.20 15.11
CA GLU A 349 27.02 -28.71 14.67
C GLU A 349 26.00 -28.78 15.82
N ALA A 350 24.73 -28.49 15.55
CA ALA A 350 23.55 -29.33 15.82
C ALA A 350 22.25 -28.52 15.79
N ASP A 351 21.37 -28.95 14.88
CA ASP A 351 19.90 -28.94 14.87
C ASP A 351 19.17 -28.17 16.00
N ASP A 352 18.37 -27.17 15.62
CA ASP A 352 17.00 -27.09 16.13
C ASP A 352 16.09 -26.26 15.20
N LYS A 353 15.02 -26.92 14.76
CA LYS A 353 13.90 -26.37 14.00
C LYS A 353 13.12 -25.38 14.86
N GLU A 354 13.31 -24.08 14.62
CA GLU A 354 12.29 -23.09 14.94
C GLU A 354 11.88 -22.28 13.70
N LYS A 355 10.56 -22.30 13.46
CA LYS A 355 9.84 -21.64 12.39
C LYS A 355 10.14 -20.13 12.37
N LYS A 356 11.12 -19.70 11.58
CA LYS A 356 11.22 -18.30 11.15
C LYS A 356 10.06 -17.99 10.22
N LYS A 357 8.98 -17.43 10.77
CA LYS A 357 8.03 -16.62 9.99
C LYS A 357 8.82 -15.48 9.38
N ALA A 358 9.06 -15.54 8.08
CA ALA A 358 9.63 -14.45 7.31
C ALA A 358 8.75 -13.20 7.52
N SER A 359 9.28 -12.22 8.24
CA SER A 359 8.67 -10.92 8.41
C SER A 359 8.74 -10.20 7.07
N VAL A 360 7.67 -10.29 6.29
CA VAL A 360 7.44 -9.42 5.14
C VAL A 360 7.46 -7.99 5.64
N SER A 361 8.21 -7.15 4.93
CA SER A 361 8.42 -5.73 5.20
C SER A 361 7.09 -5.02 5.47
N LYS A 362 6.80 -4.78 6.75
CA LYS A 362 5.84 -3.76 7.15
C LYS A 362 6.31 -2.47 6.47
N LYS A 363 5.43 -1.81 5.71
CA LYS A 363 5.66 -0.44 5.22
C LYS A 363 6.14 0.40 6.41
N GLU A 364 7.45 0.63 6.49
CA GLU A 364 8.03 1.42 7.56
C GLU A 364 7.53 2.84 7.34
N LYS A 365 6.50 3.22 8.10
CA LYS A 365 6.05 4.62 8.17
C LYS A 365 7.28 5.44 8.56
N SER A 366 7.54 6.52 7.83
CA SER A 366 8.68 7.41 8.11
C SER A 366 8.75 7.73 9.61
N VAL A 367 9.96 7.74 10.19
CA VAL A 367 10.18 8.04 11.62
C VAL A 367 9.46 9.33 12.04
N LEU A 368 9.35 10.30 11.12
CA LEU A 368 8.61 11.54 11.32
C LEU A 368 7.09 11.33 11.30
N GLN A 369 6.55 10.57 10.34
CA GLN A 369 5.13 10.22 10.28
C GLN A 369 4.68 9.45 11.53
N GLY A 370 5.54 8.55 12.06
CA GLY A 370 5.26 7.85 13.31
C GLY A 370 5.08 8.78 14.50
N LYS A 371 5.93 9.82 14.64
CA LYS A 371 5.82 10.82 15.70
C LYS A 371 4.59 11.73 15.53
N LEU A 372 4.33 12.19 14.31
CA LEU A 372 3.17 13.05 13.99
C LEU A 372 1.84 12.32 14.22
N THR A 373 1.77 11.04 13.85
CA THR A 373 0.57 10.23 14.12
C THR A 373 0.32 10.07 15.62
N LYS A 374 1.38 9.87 16.43
CA LYS A 374 1.24 9.82 17.90
C LYS A 374 0.71 11.13 18.48
N LEU A 375 1.20 12.27 18.00
CA LEU A 375 0.68 13.58 18.41
C LEU A 375 -0.79 13.77 18.00
N ALA A 376 -1.14 13.42 16.76
CA ALA A 376 -2.52 13.50 16.29
C ALA A 376 -3.48 12.66 17.15
N VAL A 377 -3.07 11.43 17.54
CA VAL A 377 -3.87 10.58 18.44
C VAL A 377 -4.01 11.19 19.84
N GLN A 378 -2.95 11.81 20.38
CA GLN A 378 -3.02 12.48 21.69
C GLN A 378 -3.97 13.68 21.65
N ILE A 379 -3.88 14.49 20.60
CA ILE A 379 -4.79 15.62 20.36
C ILE A 379 -6.22 15.11 20.20
N GLY A 380 -6.44 14.04 19.45
CA GLY A 380 -7.77 13.44 19.29
C GLY A 380 -8.37 12.93 20.60
N LYS A 381 -7.56 12.28 21.46
CA LYS A 381 -8.02 11.88 22.81
C LYS A 381 -8.36 13.08 23.68
N ALA A 382 -7.56 14.14 23.65
CA ALA A 382 -7.84 15.36 24.39
C ALA A 382 -9.11 16.05 23.88
N GLY A 383 -9.29 16.13 22.56
CA GLY A 383 -10.49 16.66 21.91
C GLY A 383 -11.76 15.89 22.27
N LEU A 384 -11.68 14.56 22.31
CA LEU A 384 -12.80 13.71 22.72
C LEU A 384 -13.20 13.93 24.18
N VAL A 385 -12.22 14.04 25.09
CA VAL A 385 -12.49 14.34 26.51
C VAL A 385 -13.13 15.73 26.66
N MET A 386 -12.61 16.74 25.97
CA MET A 386 -13.14 18.10 26.02
C MET A 386 -14.57 18.17 25.45
N SER A 387 -14.83 17.55 24.30
CA SER A 387 -16.17 17.44 23.70
C SER A 387 -17.17 16.79 24.67
N ALA A 388 -16.82 15.65 25.26
CA ALA A 388 -17.68 14.97 26.23
C ALA A 388 -17.98 15.84 27.47
N ILE A 389 -16.97 16.55 28.00
CA ILE A 389 -17.15 17.47 29.12
C ILE A 389 -18.12 18.60 28.75
N THR A 390 -17.99 19.19 27.56
CA THR A 390 -18.89 20.27 27.11
C THR A 390 -20.34 19.81 27.02
N VAL A 391 -20.60 18.61 26.47
CA VAL A 391 -21.96 18.06 26.39
C VAL A 391 -22.52 17.81 27.79
N ILE A 392 -21.74 17.22 28.70
CA ILE A 392 -22.18 16.95 30.07
C ILE A 392 -22.52 18.26 30.79
N ILE A 393 -21.69 19.30 30.65
CA ILE A 393 -21.94 20.61 31.28
C ILE A 393 -23.24 21.22 30.75
N LEU A 394 -23.47 21.21 29.43
CA LEU A 394 -24.69 21.77 28.83
C LEU A 394 -25.94 21.01 29.26
N VAL A 395 -25.88 19.68 29.30
CA VAL A 395 -26.97 18.81 29.75
C VAL A 395 -27.30 19.05 31.22
N LEU A 396 -26.29 19.07 32.09
CA LEU A 396 -26.47 19.31 33.52
C LEU A 396 -26.99 20.72 33.79
N TYR A 397 -26.46 21.72 33.09
CA TYR A 397 -26.92 23.11 33.21
C TYR A 397 -28.40 23.22 32.83
N PHE A 398 -28.79 22.66 31.69
CA PHE A 398 -30.19 22.65 31.25
C PHE A 398 -31.11 21.95 32.25
N ALA A 399 -30.70 20.78 32.76
CA ALA A 399 -31.50 19.99 33.69
C ALA A 399 -31.66 20.66 35.06
N ILE A 400 -30.59 21.24 35.61
CA ILE A 400 -30.62 21.93 36.90
C ILE A 400 -31.46 23.20 36.79
N ASP A 401 -31.27 24.00 35.74
CA ASP A 401 -32.03 25.25 35.60
C ASP A 401 -33.53 25.00 35.45
N ASN A 402 -33.93 24.10 34.54
CA ASN A 402 -35.34 23.88 34.25
C ASN A 402 -36.08 23.07 35.32
N PHE A 403 -35.49 21.98 35.82
CA PHE A 403 -36.19 21.05 36.72
C PHE A 403 -35.94 21.34 38.20
N VAL A 404 -34.77 21.88 38.57
CA VAL A 404 -34.41 22.11 39.98
C VAL A 404 -34.68 23.56 40.40
N LEU A 405 -34.21 24.54 39.62
CA LEU A 405 -34.38 25.96 39.95
C LEU A 405 -35.79 26.47 39.59
N GLN A 406 -36.21 26.28 38.33
CA GLN A 406 -37.52 26.72 37.85
C GLN A 406 -38.67 25.79 38.24
N LYS A 407 -38.38 24.59 38.77
CA LYS A 407 -39.35 23.58 39.24
C LYS A 407 -40.45 23.24 38.22
N ARG A 408 -40.12 23.20 36.93
CA ARG A 408 -41.10 22.84 35.89
C ARG A 408 -41.38 21.33 35.91
N PRO A 409 -42.65 20.89 35.89
CA PRO A 409 -42.97 19.46 35.79
C PRO A 409 -42.63 18.92 34.40
N TRP A 410 -42.18 17.67 34.31
CA TRP A 410 -41.94 16.99 33.04
C TRP A 410 -43.30 16.70 32.36
N LEU A 411 -43.66 17.52 31.39
CA LEU A 411 -44.90 17.36 30.62
C LEU A 411 -44.63 16.51 29.36
N PRO A 412 -45.44 15.49 29.08
CA PRO A 412 -45.25 14.64 27.90
C PRO A 412 -45.37 15.41 26.58
N GLU A 413 -46.16 16.49 26.55
CA GLU A 413 -46.34 17.39 25.41
C GLU A 413 -45.07 18.17 25.04
N CYS A 414 -44.21 18.47 26.02
CA CYS A 414 -42.94 19.17 25.81
C CYS A 414 -41.76 18.24 25.44
N THR A 415 -41.97 16.92 25.45
CA THR A 415 -40.88 15.93 25.23
C THR A 415 -40.13 16.14 23.91
N PRO A 416 -40.78 16.40 22.76
CA PRO A 416 -40.08 16.65 21.50
C PRO A 416 -39.16 17.88 21.55
N ILE A 417 -39.56 18.93 22.26
CA ILE A 417 -38.77 20.17 22.44
C ILE A 417 -37.54 19.91 23.30
N TYR A 418 -37.68 19.14 24.39
CA TYR A 418 -36.54 18.74 25.20
C TYR A 418 -35.55 17.88 24.41
N ILE A 419 -36.04 16.95 23.59
CA ILE A 419 -35.19 16.14 22.70
C ILE A 419 -34.45 17.04 21.70
N GLN A 420 -35.10 18.05 21.13
CA GLN A 420 -34.46 19.02 20.24
C GLN A 420 -33.28 19.74 20.92
N TYR A 421 -33.43 20.19 22.17
CA TYR A 421 -32.32 20.78 22.93
C TYR A 421 -31.18 19.80 23.18
N PHE A 422 -31.47 18.54 23.52
CA PHE A 422 -30.44 17.51 23.67
C PHE A 422 -29.68 17.24 22.38
N VAL A 423 -30.37 17.23 21.24
CA VAL A 423 -29.75 17.12 19.92
C VAL A 423 -28.86 18.34 19.64
N LYS A 424 -29.29 19.57 19.96
CA LYS A 424 -28.46 20.78 19.82
C LYS A 424 -27.19 20.71 20.69
N PHE A 425 -27.29 20.27 21.95
CA PHE A 425 -26.11 20.07 22.81
C PHE A 425 -25.16 19.00 22.26
N PHE A 426 -25.70 17.92 21.70
CA PHE A 426 -24.90 16.87 21.07
C PHE A 426 -24.19 17.38 19.82
N ILE A 427 -24.86 18.14 18.96
CA ILE A 427 -24.27 18.79 17.78
C ILE A 427 -23.11 19.70 18.19
N ILE A 428 -23.28 20.54 19.21
CA ILE A 428 -22.20 21.40 19.75
C ILE A 428 -21.01 20.55 20.23
N GLY A 429 -21.26 19.42 20.89
CA GLY A 429 -20.20 18.50 21.28
C GLY A 429 -19.43 17.95 20.08
N VAL A 430 -20.14 17.52 19.04
CA VAL A 430 -19.52 16.97 17.82
C VAL A 430 -18.76 18.05 17.04
N THR A 431 -19.26 19.29 16.96
CA THR A 431 -18.54 20.38 16.30
C THR A 431 -17.23 20.70 17.02
N VAL A 432 -17.21 20.69 18.36
CA VAL A 432 -15.97 20.81 19.15
C VAL A 432 -15.00 19.66 18.85
N LEU A 433 -15.51 18.43 18.71
CA LEU A 433 -14.68 17.28 18.37
C LEU A 433 -14.03 17.44 16.98
N VAL A 434 -14.80 17.84 15.97
CA VAL A 434 -14.31 18.04 14.59
C VAL A 434 -13.27 19.15 14.52
N VAL A 435 -13.45 20.24 15.26
CA VAL A 435 -12.45 21.33 15.35
C VAL A 435 -11.19 20.85 16.09
N ALA A 436 -11.33 19.97 17.08
CA ALA A 436 -10.22 19.49 17.89
C ALA A 436 -9.37 18.40 17.19
N VAL A 437 -9.94 17.61 16.27
CA VAL A 437 -9.22 16.57 15.52
C VAL A 437 -8.74 17.16 14.19
N PRO A 438 -7.45 17.46 14.02
CA PRO A 438 -6.95 17.96 12.75
C PRO A 438 -6.81 16.81 11.75
N GLU A 439 -7.91 16.41 11.11
CA GLU A 439 -7.96 15.38 10.08
C GLU A 439 -7.03 15.72 8.88
N GLY A 440 -6.73 17.01 8.69
CA GLY A 440 -5.79 17.50 7.67
C GLY A 440 -4.30 17.40 8.03
N LEU A 441 -3.91 17.01 9.25
CA LEU A 441 -2.50 17.01 9.66
C LEU A 441 -1.65 15.98 8.87
N PRO A 442 -2.06 14.71 8.71
CA PRO A 442 -1.33 13.76 7.88
C PRO A 442 -1.32 14.18 6.40
N LEU A 443 -2.43 14.76 5.95
CA LEU A 443 -2.65 15.24 4.59
C LEU A 443 -1.66 16.35 4.20
N ALA A 444 -1.51 17.35 5.07
CA ALA A 444 -0.62 18.49 4.89
C ALA A 444 0.85 18.06 4.78
N VAL A 445 1.27 17.07 5.56
CA VAL A 445 2.61 16.49 5.49
C VAL A 445 2.84 15.81 4.14
N THR A 446 1.89 15.00 3.67
CA THR A 446 2.00 14.31 2.38
C THR A 446 2.07 15.29 1.21
N ILE A 447 1.24 16.35 1.23
CA ILE A 447 1.27 17.40 0.20
C ILE A 447 2.59 18.18 0.25
N SER A 448 3.07 18.53 1.44
CA SER A 448 4.34 19.25 1.60
C SER A 448 5.53 18.43 1.11
N LEU A 449 5.52 17.11 1.35
CA LEU A 449 6.55 16.20 0.85
C LEU A 449 6.46 16.08 -0.68
N ALA A 450 5.26 15.87 -1.23
CA ALA A 450 5.07 15.77 -2.68
C ALA A 450 5.50 17.03 -3.42
N TYR A 451 5.18 18.21 -2.88
CA TYR A 451 5.60 19.49 -3.43
C TYR A 451 7.12 19.69 -3.35
N SER A 452 7.73 19.36 -2.20
CA SER A 452 9.19 19.39 -2.03
C SER A 452 9.88 18.50 -3.06
N VAL A 453 9.44 17.24 -3.22
CA VAL A 453 10.00 16.29 -4.20
C VAL A 453 9.89 16.83 -5.62
N LYS A 454 8.75 17.42 -5.98
CA LYS A 454 8.59 18.07 -7.29
C LYS A 454 9.57 19.23 -7.48
N SER A 455 9.73 20.09 -6.47
CA SER A 455 10.66 21.22 -6.52
C SER A 455 12.10 20.76 -6.71
N TYR A 456 12.55 19.75 -5.95
CA TYR A 456 13.89 19.17 -6.08
C TYR A 456 14.11 18.56 -7.47
N SER A 457 13.12 17.87 -8.03
CA SER A 457 13.21 17.27 -9.36
C SER A 457 13.30 18.29 -10.51
N THR A 458 12.80 19.52 -10.33
CA THR A 458 12.95 20.61 -11.31
C THR A 458 14.25 21.40 -11.16
N MET A 459 14.98 21.20 -10.06
CA MET A 459 16.18 21.97 -9.72
C MET A 459 17.48 21.20 -10.01
N SER A 460 17.37 19.88 -10.20
CA SER A 460 18.39 19.02 -10.82
C SER A 460 18.15 18.89 -12.31
#